data_AF-A0A6G1T7S2-F1
#
_entry.id   AF-A0A6G1T7S2-F1
#
_cell.length_a   1.000
_cell.length_b   1.000
_cell.length_c   1.000
_cell.angle_alpha   90.00
_cell.angle_beta   90.00
_cell.angle_gamma   90.00
#
_symmetry.space_group_name_H-M   'P 1'
#
loop_
_entity.id
_entity.type
_entity.pdbx_description
1 polymer ?
#
loop_
_entity_poly.entity_id
_entity_poly.type
_entity_poly.pdbx_seq_one_letter_code
_entity_poly.pdbx_strand_id
1 'polypeptide(L)'
;LKNLGIELEVPKTPFMKIPYSEAIDIVNAKGEEMIEWGGDLGTVAEHTIGEYVFKETGESHYFITDWPTEIKPFYAMPYENDPLISKSFDMMHRTMELSSGAQRIHLHDMLKERIESQGLNPDGFDFYL
;
A
#
# COMPACT_ATOMS: atom_id res chain seq x y z
N LEU A 1 4.87 -27.56 10.88
CA LEU A 1 5.27 -27.33 9.47
C LEU A 1 5.72 -28.62 8.79
N LYS A 2 6.77 -29.32 9.27
CA LYS A 2 7.10 -30.69 8.78
C LYS A 2 5.92 -31.67 8.83
N ASN A 3 5.14 -31.65 9.91
CA ASN A 3 3.93 -32.49 10.05
C ASN A 3 2.77 -32.09 9.11
N LEU A 4 2.87 -30.93 8.44
CA LEU A 4 1.91 -30.46 7.44
C LEU A 4 2.40 -30.71 6.01
N GLY A 5 3.58 -31.32 5.82
CA GLY A 5 4.20 -31.50 4.50
C GLY A 5 4.65 -30.18 3.84
N ILE A 6 4.70 -29.09 4.61
CA ILE A 6 5.11 -27.77 4.11
C ILE A 6 6.59 -27.58 4.38
N GLU A 7 7.36 -27.43 3.31
CA GLU A 7 8.75 -26.96 3.34
C GLU A 7 8.75 -25.44 3.21
N LEU A 8 9.30 -24.75 4.21
CA LEU A 8 9.38 -23.29 4.22
C LEU A 8 10.72 -22.86 3.67
N GLU A 9 10.69 -22.20 2.52
CA GLU A 9 11.85 -21.49 2.01
C GLU A 9 11.94 -20.12 2.67
N VAL A 10 13.12 -19.79 3.20
CA VAL A 10 13.37 -18.46 3.77
C VAL A 10 13.42 -17.46 2.61
N PRO A 11 12.56 -16.43 2.59
CA PRO A 11 12.58 -15.42 1.54
C PRO A 11 13.92 -14.69 1.47
N LYS A 12 14.37 -14.35 0.26
CA LYS A 12 15.57 -13.55 0.05
C LYS A 12 15.24 -12.07 0.16
N THR A 13 16.20 -11.29 0.64
CA THR A 13 16.10 -9.83 0.72
C THR A 13 17.13 -9.18 -0.23
N PRO A 14 16.88 -7.94 -0.71
CA PRO A 14 15.71 -7.09 -0.46
C PRO A 14 14.45 -7.58 -1.20
N PHE A 15 13.27 -7.32 -0.63
CA PHE A 15 12.00 -7.55 -1.34
C PHE A 15 11.79 -6.50 -2.44
N MET A 16 11.15 -6.93 -3.52
CA MET A 16 10.70 -6.05 -4.60
C MET A 16 9.74 -4.99 -4.07
N LYS A 17 9.78 -3.80 -4.68
CA LYS A 17 8.84 -2.71 -4.44
C LYS A 17 8.26 -2.30 -5.78
N ILE A 18 6.94 -2.22 -5.85
CA ILE A 18 6.20 -1.71 -7.01
C ILE A 18 5.43 -0.46 -6.57
N PRO A 19 5.56 0.68 -7.25
CA PRO A 19 4.70 1.82 -6.98
C PRO A 19 3.23 1.48 -7.28
N TYR A 20 2.29 2.06 -6.53
CA TYR A 20 0.85 1.89 -6.71
C TYR A 20 0.40 2.15 -8.16
N SER A 21 1.00 3.16 -8.82
CA SER A 21 0.66 3.47 -10.20
C SER A 21 1.00 2.33 -11.16
N GLU A 22 2.14 1.65 -10.94
CA GLU A 22 2.50 0.45 -11.70
C GLU A 22 1.59 -0.74 -11.37
N ALA A 23 1.17 -0.85 -10.10
CA ALA A 23 0.21 -1.87 -9.68
C ALA A 23 -1.15 -1.73 -10.40
N ILE A 24 -1.65 -0.49 -10.56
CA ILE A 24 -2.85 -0.22 -11.37
C ILE A 24 -2.64 -0.57 -12.84
N ASP A 25 -1.49 -0.22 -13.41
CA ASP A 25 -1.19 -0.52 -14.82
C ASP A 25 -1.21 -2.03 -15.07
N ILE A 26 -0.70 -2.84 -14.13
CA ILE A 26 -0.76 -4.32 -14.19
C ILE A 26 -2.21 -4.81 -14.24
N VAL A 27 -3.07 -4.29 -13.35
CA VAL A 27 -4.49 -4.70 -13.28
C VAL A 27 -5.24 -4.29 -14.54
N ASN A 28 -5.10 -3.03 -14.94
CA ASN A 28 -5.78 -2.48 -16.11
C ASN A 28 -5.32 -3.15 -17.42
N ALA A 29 -4.05 -3.53 -17.53
CA ALA A 29 -3.54 -4.25 -18.69
C ALA A 29 -4.09 -5.68 -18.80
N LYS A 30 -4.41 -6.32 -17.67
CA LYS A 30 -5.06 -7.63 -17.64
C LYS A 30 -6.53 -7.55 -18.10
N GLY A 31 -7.21 -6.45 -17.76
CA GLY A 31 -8.57 -6.16 -18.18
C GLY A 31 -9.67 -6.91 -17.41
N GLU A 32 -9.33 -7.54 -16.28
CA GLU A 32 -10.29 -8.21 -15.38
C GLU A 32 -11.03 -7.21 -14.48
N GLU A 33 -10.38 -6.09 -14.16
CA GLU A 33 -10.91 -4.94 -13.43
C GLU A 33 -10.30 -3.67 -14.01
N MET A 34 -11.04 -2.56 -13.96
CA MET A 34 -10.54 -1.23 -14.34
C MET A 34 -10.54 -0.33 -13.13
N ILE A 35 -9.34 0.11 -12.73
CA ILE A 35 -9.13 0.95 -11.56
C ILE A 35 -8.65 2.32 -12.04
N GLU A 36 -9.37 3.35 -11.64
CA GLU A 36 -8.93 4.74 -11.81
C GLU A 36 -7.88 5.07 -10.76
N TRP A 37 -6.92 5.93 -11.12
CA TRP A 37 -5.91 6.37 -10.17
C TRP A 37 -6.56 7.08 -8.98
N GLY A 38 -6.21 6.66 -7.76
CA GLY A 38 -6.89 7.08 -6.53
C GLY A 38 -7.92 6.06 -6.03
N GLY A 39 -8.24 5.02 -6.79
CA GLY A 39 -9.06 3.89 -6.34
C GLY A 39 -8.29 2.95 -5.39
N ASP A 40 -9.01 2.29 -4.48
CA ASP A 40 -8.42 1.25 -3.64
C ASP A 40 -8.22 -0.07 -4.42
N LEU A 41 -7.33 -0.94 -3.96
CA LEU A 41 -7.09 -2.24 -4.57
C LEU A 41 -8.01 -3.29 -3.93
N GLY A 42 -9.04 -3.69 -4.67
CA GLY A 42 -9.91 -4.81 -4.25
C GLY A 42 -9.22 -6.17 -4.39
N THR A 43 -9.88 -7.22 -3.91
CA THR A 43 -9.34 -8.60 -3.95
C THR A 43 -8.97 -9.08 -5.36
N VAL A 44 -9.72 -8.68 -6.40
CA VAL A 44 -9.42 -9.05 -7.80
C VAL A 44 -8.11 -8.40 -8.25
N ALA A 45 -7.94 -7.11 -7.94
CA ALA A 45 -6.71 -6.37 -8.18
C ALA A 45 -5.50 -7.02 -7.48
N GLU A 46 -5.60 -7.30 -6.16
CA GLU A 46 -4.54 -7.92 -5.37
C GLU A 46 -4.12 -9.29 -5.93
N HIS A 47 -5.11 -10.09 -6.33
CA HIS A 47 -4.86 -11.37 -6.99
C HIS A 47 -4.12 -11.20 -8.32
N THR A 48 -4.59 -10.28 -9.16
CA THR A 48 -4.00 -10.00 -10.47
C THR A 48 -2.54 -9.57 -10.34
N ILE A 49 -2.25 -8.64 -9.42
CA ILE A 49 -0.90 -8.13 -9.16
C ILE A 49 -0.02 -9.26 -8.63
N GLY A 50 -0.51 -10.02 -7.65
CA GLY A 50 0.25 -11.10 -7.03
C GLY A 50 0.62 -12.23 -7.99
N GLU A 51 -0.32 -12.63 -8.85
CA GLU A 51 -0.07 -13.61 -9.90
C GLU A 51 0.94 -13.10 -10.93
N TYR A 52 0.82 -11.83 -11.34
CA TYR A 52 1.75 -11.19 -12.25
C TYR A 52 3.18 -11.16 -11.68
N VAL A 53 3.34 -10.62 -10.45
CA VAL A 53 4.64 -10.52 -9.78
C VAL A 53 5.29 -11.89 -9.65
N PHE A 54 4.53 -12.90 -9.20
CA PHE A 54 5.08 -14.24 -9.04
C PHE A 54 5.48 -14.87 -10.39
N LYS A 55 4.68 -14.66 -11.44
CA LYS A 55 4.99 -15.19 -12.77
C LYS A 55 6.24 -14.56 -13.38
N GLU A 56 6.40 -13.25 -13.26
CA GLU A 56 7.51 -12.51 -13.88
C GLU A 56 8.82 -12.64 -13.10
N THR A 57 8.75 -12.80 -11.77
CA THR A 57 9.93 -12.70 -10.89
C THR A 57 10.21 -13.97 -10.08
N GLY A 58 9.21 -14.82 -9.88
CA GLY A 58 9.27 -15.92 -8.91
C GLY A 58 9.17 -15.49 -7.44
N GLU A 59 9.10 -14.18 -7.15
CA GLU A 59 9.02 -13.66 -5.78
C GLU A 59 7.60 -13.80 -5.22
N SER A 60 7.50 -14.33 -4.00
CA SER A 60 6.22 -14.46 -3.29
C SER A 60 5.95 -13.31 -2.32
N HIS A 61 6.93 -12.43 -2.10
CA HIS A 61 6.83 -11.30 -1.17
C HIS A 61 7.29 -10.02 -1.86
N TYR A 62 6.49 -8.97 -1.77
CA TYR A 62 6.77 -7.68 -2.39
C TYR A 62 6.02 -6.56 -1.67
N PHE A 63 6.42 -5.33 -1.89
CA PHE A 63 5.73 -4.15 -1.37
C PHE A 63 5.03 -3.41 -2.49
N ILE A 64 3.81 -2.94 -2.25
CA ILE A 64 3.19 -1.87 -3.02
C ILE A 64 3.46 -0.55 -2.30
N THR A 65 4.13 0.41 -2.93
CA THR A 65 4.54 1.69 -2.33
C THR A 65 3.85 2.88 -2.99
N ASP A 66 4.06 4.08 -2.45
CA ASP A 66 3.71 5.35 -3.12
C ASP A 66 2.20 5.49 -3.38
N TRP A 67 1.41 5.06 -2.40
CA TRP A 67 -0.04 5.10 -2.45
C TRP A 67 -0.60 6.52 -2.49
N PRO A 68 -1.74 6.76 -3.17
CA PRO A 68 -2.40 8.05 -3.17
C PRO A 68 -2.69 8.54 -1.75
N THR A 69 -2.28 9.77 -1.46
CA THR A 69 -2.41 10.38 -0.13
C THR A 69 -3.87 10.48 0.32
N GLU A 70 -4.79 10.69 -0.61
CA GLU A 70 -6.22 10.90 -0.31
C GLU A 70 -6.88 9.67 0.32
N ILE A 71 -6.53 8.46 -0.14
CA ILE A 71 -7.15 7.21 0.35
C ILE A 71 -6.44 6.60 1.56
N LYS A 72 -5.27 7.10 1.92
CA LYS A 72 -4.56 6.66 3.14
C LYS A 72 -5.01 7.48 4.35
N PRO A 73 -4.92 6.93 5.58
CA PRO A 73 -5.36 7.62 6.78
C PRO A 73 -4.67 8.98 6.98
N PHE A 74 -5.32 9.93 7.67
CA PHE A 74 -4.83 11.30 7.88
C PHE A 74 -3.38 11.39 8.37
N TYR A 75 -2.92 10.41 9.15
CA TYR A 75 -1.57 10.38 9.71
C TYR A 75 -0.48 9.94 8.73
N ALA A 76 -0.81 9.52 7.50
CA ALA A 76 0.15 9.08 6.50
C ALA A 76 0.87 10.29 5.89
N MET A 77 2.21 10.28 5.93
CA MET A 77 3.06 11.37 5.45
C MET A 77 3.04 11.45 3.91
N PRO A 78 2.61 12.58 3.32
CA PRO A 78 2.77 12.83 1.89
C PRO A 78 4.25 12.94 1.49
N TYR A 79 4.59 12.73 0.22
CA TYR A 79 5.92 13.08 -0.27
C TYR A 79 6.05 14.61 -0.39
N GLU A 80 7.22 15.14 -0.03
CA GLU A 80 7.47 16.59 -0.04
C GLU A 80 7.44 17.18 -1.46
N ASN A 81 7.90 16.41 -2.45
CA ASN A 81 7.97 16.84 -3.84
C ASN A 81 6.73 16.45 -4.66
N ASP A 82 5.91 15.53 -4.16
CA ASP A 82 4.67 15.09 -4.80
C ASP A 82 3.62 14.71 -3.75
N PRO A 83 2.87 15.70 -3.22
CA PRO A 83 1.88 15.45 -2.17
C PRO A 83 0.70 14.57 -2.60
N LEU A 84 0.54 14.28 -3.90
CA LEU A 84 -0.51 13.37 -4.40
C LEU A 84 -0.28 11.94 -3.92
N ILE A 85 0.97 11.56 -3.67
CA ILE A 85 1.35 10.26 -3.13
C ILE A 85 1.93 10.38 -1.72
N SER A 86 1.81 9.29 -0.97
CA SER A 86 2.23 9.18 0.42
C SER A 86 3.32 8.14 0.60
N LYS A 87 4.11 8.31 1.65
CA LYS A 87 5.15 7.39 2.12
C LYS A 87 4.52 6.19 2.84
N SER A 88 3.55 5.58 2.18
CA SER A 88 2.79 4.42 2.62
C SER A 88 3.20 3.20 1.82
N PHE A 89 3.06 2.03 2.41
CA PHE A 89 3.33 0.76 1.77
C PHE A 89 2.38 -0.32 2.28
N ASP A 90 2.13 -1.30 1.43
CA ASP A 90 1.46 -2.55 1.79
C ASP A 90 2.42 -3.70 1.45
N MET A 91 2.68 -4.57 2.43
CA MET A 91 3.48 -5.79 2.29
C MET A 91 2.56 -6.91 1.83
N MET A 92 2.85 -7.45 0.66
CA MET A 92 2.06 -8.51 0.03
C MET A 92 2.75 -9.86 0.19
N HIS A 93 1.96 -10.91 0.39
CA HIS A 93 2.39 -12.28 0.20
C HIS A 93 1.48 -12.96 -0.81
N ARG A 94 2.07 -13.39 -1.92
CA ARG A 94 1.36 -13.97 -3.06
C ARG A 94 0.29 -12.98 -3.54
N THR A 95 -0.97 -13.26 -3.27
CA THR A 95 -2.14 -12.54 -3.77
C THR A 95 -2.89 -11.78 -2.67
N MET A 96 -2.27 -11.57 -1.51
CA MET A 96 -2.95 -11.04 -0.32
C MET A 96 -2.03 -10.09 0.46
N GLU A 97 -2.62 -9.03 1.01
CA GLU A 97 -1.95 -8.15 1.97
C GLU A 97 -1.62 -8.91 3.27
N LEU A 98 -0.39 -8.75 3.76
CA LEU A 98 0.02 -9.19 5.09
C LEU A 98 0.07 -8.04 6.11
N SER A 99 0.47 -6.85 5.67
CA SER A 99 0.64 -5.71 6.56
C SER A 99 0.66 -4.39 5.78
N SER A 100 -0.10 -3.41 6.25
CA SER A 100 0.00 -2.02 5.83
C SER A 100 0.87 -1.18 6.76
N GLY A 101 1.50 -0.14 6.23
CA GLY A 101 2.30 0.82 6.99
C GLY A 101 2.46 2.16 6.29
N ALA A 102 2.85 3.19 7.05
CA ALA A 102 3.27 4.47 6.47
C ALA A 102 4.19 5.23 7.43
N GLN A 103 5.05 6.08 6.88
CA GLN A 103 5.68 7.13 7.69
C GLN A 103 4.58 8.03 8.27
N ARG A 104 4.66 8.31 9.57
CA ARG A 104 3.68 9.17 10.24
C ARG A 104 4.05 10.64 10.10
N ILE A 105 3.02 11.47 9.94
CA ILE A 105 3.17 12.92 10.06
C ILE A 105 3.54 13.25 11.51
N HIS A 106 4.69 13.88 11.68
CA HIS A 106 5.21 14.32 12.98
C HIS A 106 5.17 15.85 13.13
N LEU A 107 4.71 16.55 12.09
CA LEU A 107 4.51 18.00 12.10
C LEU A 107 3.07 18.27 12.52
N HIS A 108 2.90 18.89 13.70
CA HIS A 108 1.60 19.13 14.32
C HIS A 108 0.60 19.80 13.37
N ASP A 109 1.00 20.92 12.74
CA ASP A 109 0.08 21.71 11.90
C ASP A 109 -0.35 20.93 10.65
N MET A 110 0.56 20.20 10.02
CA MET A 110 0.24 19.34 8.88
C MET A 110 -0.69 18.19 9.29
N LEU A 111 -0.48 17.59 10.46
CA LEU A 111 -1.33 16.51 10.97
C LEU A 111 -2.74 17.02 11.23
N LYS A 112 -2.86 18.21 11.83
CA LYS A 112 -4.14 18.90 12.05
C LYS A 112 -4.85 19.20 10.73
N GLU A 113 -4.16 19.80 9.75
CA GLU A 113 -4.71 20.07 8.42
C GLU A 113 -5.21 18.79 7.73
N ARG A 114 -4.49 17.68 7.88
CA ARG A 114 -4.88 16.38 7.32
C ARG A 114 -6.15 15.81 7.97
N ILE A 115 -6.27 15.93 9.30
CA ILE A 115 -7.50 15.54 10.02
C ILE A 115 -8.70 16.35 9.47
N GLU A 116 -8.55 17.67 9.35
CA GLU A 116 -9.60 18.55 8.80
C GLU A 116 -9.94 18.20 7.35
N SER A 117 -8.94 17.90 6.52
CA SER A 117 -9.12 17.55 5.10
C SER A 117 -9.92 16.26 4.89
N GLN A 118 -9.91 15.35 5.87
CA GLN A 118 -10.71 14.12 5.85
C GLN A 118 -12.09 14.29 6.52
N GLY A 119 -12.49 15.52 6.83
CA GLY A 119 -13.79 15.84 7.43
C GLY A 119 -13.89 15.49 8.92
N LEU A 120 -12.77 15.31 9.59
CA LEU A 120 -12.70 15.01 11.02
C LEU A 120 -12.46 16.31 11.82
N ASN A 121 -12.95 16.37 13.06
CA ASN A 121 -12.70 17.51 13.96
C ASN A 121 -11.39 17.29 14.75
N PRO A 122 -10.36 18.15 14.59
CA PRO A 122 -9.10 18.06 15.34
C PRO A 122 -9.26 18.09 16.85
N ASP A 123 -10.26 18.81 17.38
CA ASP A 123 -10.50 18.88 18.83
C ASP A 123 -10.79 17.49 19.43
N GLY A 124 -11.27 16.54 18.61
CA GLY A 124 -11.44 15.14 19.00
C GLY A 124 -10.12 14.36 19.18
N PHE A 125 -9.00 14.96 18.78
CA PHE A 125 -7.66 14.38 18.77
C PHE A 125 -6.67 15.14 19.65
N ASP A 126 -7.12 16.05 20.53
CA ASP A 126 -6.27 16.90 21.38
C ASP A 126 -5.20 16.14 22.18
N PHE A 127 -5.47 14.91 22.62
CA PHE A 127 -4.47 14.08 23.32
C PHE A 127 -3.43 13.44 22.38
N TYR A 128 -3.82 13.24 21.12
CA TYR A 128 -3.00 12.61 20.09
C TYR A 128 -2.13 13.61 19.33
N LEU A 129 -2.65 14.82 19.08
CA LEU A 129 -1.94 15.96 18.48
C LEU A 129 -0.88 16.52 19.44
#